data_AF-E3M4F6-F1
#
_entry.id   AF-E3M4F6-F1
#
_cell.length_a   1.000
_cell.length_b   1.000
_cell.length_c   1.000
_cell.angle_alpha   90.00
_cell.angle_beta   90.00
_cell.angle_gamma   90.00
#
_symmetry.space_group_name_H-M   'P 1'
#
loop_
_entity.id
_entity.type
_entity.pdbx_description
1 polymer ?
#
loop_
_entity_poly.entity_id
_entity_poly.type
_entity_poly.pdbx_seq_one_letter_code
_entity_poly.pdbx_strand_id
1 'polypeptide(L)'
;MRSEKILFYGYLILTSVECVIAQFVSNESIKLHDILKPSDTHRLFDTLQYSVEEQYSDSHLSFDVSTIYNYSEKPISIGKLNRKYRDILYEGDMAISYKQLSIIVNGSTEYRKAAKPRQREKKENGSDRVKRQAYLDQNYPATIWKNGVPFMFHESLNPIAKAAILKAIHFWYRETCIEFRPRTFQKEYLLFIGNDEGCWSTVGRDASQGKQVVSIGDGCEHFGVTSHELAHALGIFHEQSRFDRDDSVTFNPRVVEKDLLFNFAKISPRQMSTYGLPYDIGSVMHYTPTEFSIIPSIPTLTAIDTNLQQTMGQLEGPSFIDVYIMNQHYQCQDKCQTQAPCQNGGFTNSRNCKVCKCPTGFGGPFCQLISLSFSPFCGGLLNAEETSRRFDITIRQSTNTRSKTCVYHIKAPEGKKIIVDILRIDSKCIEGCYQDGLELKMKKDYRPVGYRFCCPESSRRKLISETNLVPFMVYSREDDFSVSFEYSFVSATARFDEETKTQDVLIENSDGVFVSDSSSSLLQKLGFRRHL
;
A
#
# COMPACT_ATOMS: atom_id res chain seq x y z
N MET A 1 11.56 -60.88 15.93
CA MET A 1 11.12 -61.24 14.56
C MET A 1 10.93 -59.96 13.74
N ARG A 2 10.64 -60.09 12.43
CA ARG A 2 10.35 -59.03 11.42
C ARG A 2 9.67 -57.77 11.99
N SER A 3 10.17 -56.56 11.68
CA SER A 3 9.75 -55.67 10.56
C SER A 3 8.47 -54.88 10.92
N GLU A 4 8.24 -53.62 10.50
CA GLU A 4 8.69 -52.90 9.30
C GLU A 4 9.16 -51.45 9.58
N LYS A 5 9.69 -50.78 8.53
CA LYS A 5 10.04 -49.34 8.55
C LYS A 5 8.94 -48.51 7.88
N ILE A 6 8.55 -47.40 8.48
CA ILE A 6 7.82 -46.32 7.79
C ILE A 6 8.74 -45.10 7.72
N LEU A 7 9.01 -44.62 6.50
CA LEU A 7 9.89 -43.49 6.22
C LEU A 7 9.09 -42.18 6.19
N PHE A 8 9.26 -41.34 7.22
CA PHE A 8 8.85 -39.94 7.17
C PHE A 8 10.01 -39.06 6.68
N TYR A 9 10.03 -38.74 5.39
CA TYR A 9 10.86 -37.66 4.85
C TYR A 9 10.21 -36.30 5.18
N GLY A 10 10.46 -35.80 6.39
CA GLY A 10 10.11 -34.45 6.83
C GLY A 10 11.34 -33.54 6.78
N TYR A 11 11.28 -32.46 6.00
CA TYR A 11 12.37 -31.49 5.88
C TYR A 11 12.64 -30.77 7.23
N LEU A 12 13.85 -30.91 7.78
CA LEU A 12 14.38 -29.89 8.68
C LEU A 12 14.91 -28.72 7.83
N ILE A 13 14.28 -27.56 7.97
CA ILE A 13 14.94 -26.26 7.72
C ILE A 13 14.63 -25.37 8.92
N LEU A 14 15.52 -25.39 9.90
CA LEU A 14 15.77 -24.32 10.89
C LEU A 14 16.99 -24.69 11.75
N THR A 15 17.63 -23.67 12.33
CA THR A 15 18.70 -23.77 13.35
C THR A 15 19.98 -24.56 12.99
N SER A 16 20.62 -24.22 11.87
CA SER A 16 22.07 -24.06 11.87
C SER A 16 22.43 -22.66 11.38
N VAL A 17 23.42 -22.01 12.02
CA VAL A 17 24.00 -20.74 11.55
C VAL A 17 25.19 -21.07 10.66
N GLU A 18 24.91 -21.83 9.59
CA GLU A 18 25.92 -22.21 8.61
C GLU A 18 25.89 -21.23 7.44
N CYS A 19 27.08 -20.68 7.16
CA CYS A 19 27.25 -19.53 6.29
C CYS A 19 26.68 -19.78 4.88
N VAL A 20 25.64 -19.03 4.50
CA VAL A 20 25.35 -18.82 3.09
C VAL A 20 26.48 -17.96 2.54
N ILE A 21 27.49 -18.61 1.95
CA ILE A 21 28.64 -17.94 1.32
C ILE A 21 28.16 -17.25 0.04
N ALA A 22 27.53 -16.08 0.21
CA ALA A 22 27.38 -15.12 -0.86
C ALA A 22 28.80 -14.68 -1.28
N GLN A 23 29.14 -14.90 -2.55
CA GLN A 23 30.42 -14.45 -3.08
C GLN A 23 30.45 -12.92 -3.06
N PHE A 24 31.41 -12.35 -2.33
CA PHE A 24 31.57 -10.90 -2.26
C PHE A 24 32.07 -10.35 -3.60
N VAL A 25 31.48 -9.22 -4.03
CA VAL A 25 31.99 -8.40 -5.12
C VAL A 25 32.95 -7.37 -4.52
N SER A 26 34.06 -7.11 -5.19
CA SER A 26 35.09 -6.17 -4.74
C SER A 26 34.66 -4.71 -4.83
N ASN A 27 34.69 -3.98 -3.71
CA ASN A 27 35.11 -2.58 -3.45
C ASN A 27 34.89 -1.46 -4.51
N GLU A 28 34.11 -1.67 -5.57
CA GLU A 28 33.54 -0.62 -6.42
C GLU A 28 32.38 0.02 -5.66
N SER A 29 32.49 1.29 -5.32
CA SER A 29 31.42 2.04 -4.64
C SER A 29 30.30 2.43 -5.59
N ILE A 30 29.54 1.45 -6.07
CA ILE A 30 28.38 1.63 -6.96
C ILE A 30 27.35 2.55 -6.30
N LYS A 31 26.93 3.60 -7.00
CA LYS A 31 25.88 4.56 -6.59
C LYS A 31 24.92 4.86 -7.73
N LEU A 32 23.78 5.48 -7.41
CA LEU A 32 22.74 5.85 -8.37
C LEU A 32 23.28 6.64 -9.57
N HIS A 33 24.22 7.57 -9.33
CA HIS A 33 24.84 8.40 -10.38
C HIS A 33 25.66 7.61 -11.42
N ASP A 34 26.08 6.38 -11.11
CA ASP A 34 26.77 5.49 -12.06
C ASP A 34 25.77 4.81 -13.02
N ILE A 35 24.48 4.78 -12.65
CA ILE A 35 23.38 4.15 -13.40
C ILE A 35 22.56 5.20 -14.16
N LEU A 36 22.26 6.34 -13.51
CA LEU A 36 21.44 7.42 -14.07
C LEU A 36 22.13 8.78 -13.98
N LYS A 37 22.13 9.51 -15.10
CA LYS A 37 22.60 10.90 -15.17
C LYS A 37 21.38 11.85 -15.22
N PRO A 38 21.31 12.89 -14.37
CA PRO A 38 20.18 13.83 -14.37
C PRO A 38 19.92 14.51 -15.71
N SER A 39 20.99 14.74 -16.49
CA SER A 39 20.95 15.28 -17.86
C SER A 39 20.02 14.55 -18.81
N ASP A 40 19.80 13.26 -18.57
CA ASP A 40 19.18 12.37 -19.53
C ASP A 40 17.65 12.37 -19.33
N THR A 41 17.19 12.37 -18.06
CA THR A 41 15.77 12.27 -17.68
C THR A 41 15.06 13.60 -17.46
N HIS A 42 15.76 14.70 -17.13
CA HIS A 42 15.15 15.98 -16.71
C HIS A 42 14.02 16.47 -17.63
N ARG A 43 14.23 16.48 -18.96
CA ARG A 43 13.21 16.91 -19.94
C ARG A 43 11.94 16.04 -19.97
N LEU A 44 12.04 14.80 -19.52
CA LEU A 44 10.88 13.91 -19.38
C LEU A 44 10.13 14.20 -18.07
N PHE A 45 10.84 14.55 -16.99
CA PHE A 45 10.22 15.07 -15.76
C PHE A 45 9.53 16.41 -16.00
N ASP A 46 10.14 17.36 -16.73
CA ASP A 46 9.49 18.63 -17.16
C ASP A 46 8.14 18.36 -17.86
N THR A 47 8.14 17.36 -18.76
CA THR A 47 6.94 16.99 -19.54
C THR A 47 5.85 16.37 -18.66
N LEU A 48 6.23 15.63 -17.61
CA LEU A 48 5.30 15.06 -16.64
C LEU A 48 4.78 16.11 -15.65
N GLN A 49 5.65 16.97 -15.12
CA GLN A 49 5.26 18.14 -14.31
C GLN A 49 4.21 18.96 -15.07
N TYR A 50 4.50 19.39 -16.31
CA TYR A 50 3.54 20.17 -17.10
C TYR A 50 2.23 19.42 -17.33
N SER A 51 2.27 18.09 -17.51
CA SER A 51 1.07 17.27 -17.64
C SER A 51 0.26 17.13 -16.34
N VAL A 52 0.87 17.34 -15.17
CA VAL A 52 0.19 17.41 -13.86
C VAL A 52 -0.33 18.83 -13.61
N GLU A 53 0.47 19.87 -13.86
CA GLU A 53 0.02 21.26 -13.79
C GLU A 53 -1.22 21.50 -14.68
N GLU A 54 -1.23 21.01 -15.92
CA GLU A 54 -2.39 21.11 -16.84
C GLU A 54 -3.55 20.15 -16.50
N GLN A 55 -3.36 19.14 -15.64
CA GLN A 55 -4.46 18.28 -15.18
C GLN A 55 -5.20 18.89 -13.99
N TYR A 56 -4.50 19.60 -13.10
CA TYR A 56 -5.06 20.09 -11.83
C TYR A 56 -5.15 21.63 -11.73
N SER A 57 -4.86 22.39 -12.79
CA SER A 57 -4.92 23.87 -12.81
C SER A 57 -6.26 24.42 -12.31
N ASP A 58 -7.36 23.79 -12.74
CA ASP A 58 -8.72 24.26 -12.54
C ASP A 58 -9.37 23.59 -11.32
N SER A 59 -8.58 22.91 -10.47
CA SER A 59 -9.08 22.18 -9.32
C SER A 59 -9.56 23.12 -8.20
N HIS A 60 -10.88 23.22 -8.05
CA HIS A 60 -11.54 23.79 -6.88
C HIS A 60 -11.37 22.87 -5.67
N LEU A 61 -10.15 22.84 -5.11
CA LEU A 61 -9.78 22.06 -3.94
C LEU A 61 -10.51 22.57 -2.69
N SER A 62 -11.64 21.95 -2.37
CA SER A 62 -12.21 21.94 -1.03
C SER A 62 -11.30 21.09 -0.13
N PHE A 63 -10.66 21.72 0.85
CA PHE A 63 -9.73 21.02 1.74
C PHE A 63 -10.47 20.55 3.00
N ASP A 64 -10.64 19.22 3.13
CA ASP A 64 -11.29 18.60 4.28
C ASP A 64 -10.32 18.52 5.48
N VAL A 65 -10.59 19.35 6.49
CA VAL A 65 -9.77 19.45 7.70
C VAL A 65 -9.81 18.17 8.55
N SER A 66 -10.81 17.30 8.38
CA SER A 66 -10.90 16.01 9.09
C SER A 66 -9.84 14.99 8.65
N THR A 67 -9.12 15.29 7.56
CA THR A 67 -8.00 14.47 7.04
C THR A 67 -6.64 14.83 7.64
N ILE A 68 -6.53 15.92 8.41
CA ILE A 68 -5.33 16.27 9.18
C ILE A 68 -5.34 15.50 10.51
N TYR A 69 -4.21 14.87 10.81
CA TYR A 69 -3.95 14.18 12.09
C TYR A 69 -2.66 14.70 12.72
N ASN A 70 -2.60 14.75 14.05
CA ASN A 70 -1.40 15.20 14.76
C ASN A 70 -0.47 14.02 15.06
N TYR A 71 0.23 13.54 14.02
CA TYR A 71 1.12 12.38 14.12
C TYR A 71 2.18 12.55 15.21
N SER A 72 2.28 11.56 16.10
CA SER A 72 3.12 11.57 17.30
C SER A 72 4.60 11.36 16.98
N GLU A 73 4.90 10.74 15.83
CA GLU A 73 6.24 10.45 15.35
C GLU A 73 6.39 10.89 13.89
N LYS A 74 7.63 11.10 13.43
CA LYS A 74 7.88 11.39 12.01
C LYS A 74 7.72 10.09 11.20
N PRO A 75 6.94 10.08 10.11
CA PRO A 75 6.76 8.89 9.29
C PRO A 75 8.08 8.49 8.62
N ILE A 76 8.36 7.19 8.59
CA ILE A 76 9.34 6.62 7.65
C ILE A 76 8.73 6.80 6.26
N SER A 77 9.41 7.54 5.39
CA SER A 77 8.96 7.78 4.02
C SER A 77 10.16 7.71 3.09
N ILE A 78 10.02 6.92 2.02
CA ILE A 78 11.14 6.59 1.14
C ILE A 78 11.58 7.84 0.36
N GLY A 79 10.64 8.67 -0.09
CA GLY A 79 10.94 9.98 -0.70
C GLY A 79 11.71 10.94 0.22
N LYS A 80 11.49 10.89 1.54
CA LYS A 80 12.23 11.70 2.53
C LYS A 80 13.63 11.14 2.84
N LEU A 81 13.81 9.81 2.81
CA LEU A 81 15.14 9.17 2.86
C LEU A 81 15.95 9.47 1.58
N ASN A 82 15.28 9.46 0.42
CA ASN A 82 15.86 9.70 -0.90
C ASN A 82 16.03 11.17 -1.27
N ARG A 83 15.84 12.10 -0.33
CA ARG A 83 15.76 13.56 -0.62
C ARG A 83 16.94 14.11 -1.43
N LYS A 84 18.13 13.52 -1.31
CA LYS A 84 19.34 13.84 -2.10
C LYS A 84 19.19 13.54 -3.60
N TYR A 85 18.38 12.55 -3.95
CA TYR A 85 18.16 12.05 -5.31
C TYR A 85 16.76 12.38 -5.85
N ARG A 86 16.05 13.33 -5.21
CA ARG A 86 14.69 13.77 -5.56
C ARG A 86 14.53 14.24 -7.02
N ASP A 87 15.61 14.74 -7.63
CA ASP A 87 15.64 15.27 -9.00
C ASP A 87 16.05 14.19 -10.04
N ILE A 88 16.21 12.94 -9.61
CA ILE A 88 16.78 11.82 -10.40
C ILE A 88 15.86 10.60 -10.39
N LEU A 89 15.36 10.24 -9.20
CA LEU A 89 14.47 9.09 -9.01
C LEU A 89 13.04 9.48 -9.40
N TYR A 90 12.45 8.70 -10.30
CA TYR A 90 11.06 8.86 -10.69
C TYR A 90 10.15 8.39 -9.56
N GLU A 91 9.15 9.18 -9.19
CA GLU A 91 8.28 8.91 -8.02
C GLU A 91 9.06 8.74 -6.70
N GLY A 92 10.28 9.30 -6.60
CA GLY A 92 11.08 9.36 -5.37
C GLY A 92 12.08 8.22 -5.17
N ASP A 93 11.83 7.03 -5.71
CA ASP A 93 12.57 5.77 -5.44
C ASP A 93 12.82 4.91 -6.69
N MET A 94 12.10 5.13 -7.80
CA MET A 94 12.28 4.33 -9.00
C MET A 94 13.37 4.92 -9.91
N ALA A 95 14.51 4.22 -9.98
CA ALA A 95 15.62 4.48 -10.89
C ALA A 95 15.27 4.04 -12.33
N ILE A 96 14.41 4.81 -13.00
CA ILE A 96 13.90 4.49 -14.33
C ILE A 96 14.83 4.97 -15.45
N SER A 97 15.21 4.06 -16.36
CA SER A 97 16.01 4.38 -17.55
C SER A 97 15.29 5.32 -18.53
N TYR A 98 16.03 6.14 -19.27
CA TYR A 98 15.48 7.05 -20.29
C TYR A 98 14.49 6.37 -21.26
N LYS A 99 14.80 5.13 -21.68
CA LYS A 99 13.93 4.34 -22.56
C LYS A 99 12.59 4.00 -21.89
N GLN A 100 12.61 3.56 -20.64
CA GLN A 100 11.40 3.21 -19.90
C GLN A 100 10.58 4.46 -19.54
N LEU A 101 11.25 5.54 -19.11
CA LEU A 101 10.61 6.81 -18.79
C LEU A 101 9.95 7.46 -20.01
N SER A 102 10.62 7.48 -21.17
CA SER A 102 10.03 8.03 -22.41
C SER A 102 8.79 7.25 -22.88
N ILE A 103 8.76 5.93 -22.65
CA ILE A 103 7.56 5.11 -22.89
C ILE A 103 6.42 5.49 -21.93
N ILE A 104 6.71 5.76 -20.65
CA ILE A 104 5.73 6.26 -19.67
C ILE A 104 5.21 7.64 -20.10
N VAL A 105 6.10 8.61 -20.39
CA VAL A 105 5.71 9.98 -20.80
C VAL A 105 4.85 9.99 -22.06
N ASN A 106 5.22 9.23 -23.09
CA ASN A 106 4.39 9.14 -24.29
C ASN A 106 3.04 8.44 -23.98
N GLY A 107 3.05 7.37 -23.18
CA GLY A 107 1.84 6.68 -22.74
C GLY A 107 0.84 7.60 -22.03
N SER A 108 1.31 8.37 -21.06
CA SER A 108 0.47 9.28 -20.26
C SER A 108 0.03 10.53 -21.02
N THR A 109 0.88 11.10 -21.87
CA THR A 109 0.46 12.22 -22.72
C THR A 109 -0.51 11.80 -23.83
N GLU A 110 -0.39 10.60 -24.40
CA GLU A 110 -1.43 10.04 -25.30
C GLU A 110 -2.74 9.76 -24.56
N TYR A 111 -2.68 9.15 -23.37
CA TYR A 111 -3.87 8.88 -22.55
C TYR A 111 -4.63 10.17 -22.20
N ARG A 112 -3.91 11.21 -21.75
CA ARG A 112 -4.49 12.52 -21.45
C ARG A 112 -5.12 13.19 -22.69
N LYS A 113 -4.48 13.08 -23.86
CA LYS A 113 -5.03 13.58 -25.15
C LYS A 113 -6.31 12.84 -25.56
N ALA A 114 -6.44 11.56 -25.21
CA ALA A 114 -7.65 10.77 -25.46
C ALA A 114 -8.77 11.03 -24.43
N ALA A 115 -8.41 11.36 -23.18
CA ALA A 115 -9.35 11.64 -22.10
C ALA A 115 -10.00 13.04 -22.19
N LYS A 116 -9.39 14.01 -22.90
CA LYS A 116 -10.04 15.32 -23.14
C LYS A 116 -11.34 15.14 -23.94
N PRO A 117 -12.48 15.71 -23.50
CA PRO A 117 -13.77 15.52 -24.17
C PRO A 117 -13.80 16.24 -25.52
N ARG A 118 -13.48 15.49 -26.59
CA ARG A 118 -13.80 15.90 -27.96
C ARG A 118 -15.31 15.81 -28.16
N GLN A 119 -15.94 16.92 -28.55
CA GLN A 119 -17.29 16.88 -29.11
C GLN A 119 -17.30 16.01 -30.38
N ARG A 120 -17.80 14.77 -30.27
CA ARG A 120 -18.20 13.92 -31.40
C ARG A 120 -19.10 12.79 -30.93
N GLU A 121 -19.94 12.30 -31.83
CA GLU A 121 -21.15 11.56 -31.49
C GLU A 121 -20.87 10.18 -30.88
N LYS A 122 -21.82 9.70 -30.06
CA LYS A 122 -21.88 8.30 -29.63
C LYS A 122 -21.87 7.38 -30.85
N LYS A 123 -20.89 6.49 -30.93
CA LYS A 123 -21.08 5.15 -31.49
C LYS A 123 -20.88 4.13 -30.39
N GLU A 124 -21.97 3.51 -29.98
CA GLU A 124 -21.96 2.36 -29.09
C GLU A 124 -21.41 1.17 -29.87
N ASN A 125 -20.30 0.60 -29.39
CA ASN A 125 -19.89 -0.75 -29.74
C ASN A 125 -19.02 -1.29 -28.60
N GLY A 126 -19.54 -2.29 -27.89
CA GLY A 126 -18.92 -2.79 -26.67
C GLY A 126 -17.75 -3.74 -26.93
N SER A 127 -16.67 -3.55 -26.19
CA SER A 127 -15.72 -4.63 -25.88
C SER A 127 -15.14 -4.37 -24.50
N ASP A 128 -15.53 -5.15 -23.49
CA ASP A 128 -14.99 -5.02 -22.13
C ASP A 128 -13.51 -5.39 -22.11
N ARG A 129 -12.66 -4.35 -22.10
CA ARG A 129 -11.22 -4.49 -22.21
C ARG A 129 -10.60 -4.55 -20.81
N VAL A 130 -10.33 -5.76 -20.35
CA VAL A 130 -9.78 -6.07 -19.02
C VAL A 130 -8.54 -5.22 -18.71
N LYS A 131 -8.60 -4.48 -17.60
CA LYS A 131 -7.52 -3.64 -17.03
C LYS A 131 -6.49 -4.58 -16.33
N ARG A 132 -5.15 -4.47 -16.56
CA ARG A 132 -4.09 -5.45 -16.11
C ARG A 132 -2.93 -4.81 -15.27
N GLN A 133 -2.57 -5.30 -14.08
CA GLN A 133 -1.70 -4.56 -13.12
C GLN A 133 -0.26 -5.03 -12.97
N ALA A 134 0.63 -4.44 -13.74
CA ALA A 134 2.03 -4.28 -13.40
C ALA A 134 2.65 -3.34 -14.43
N TYR A 135 3.99 -3.26 -14.46
CA TYR A 135 4.71 -2.92 -15.68
C TYR A 135 4.43 -3.97 -16.77
N LEU A 136 3.39 -3.72 -17.56
CA LEU A 136 2.91 -4.56 -18.66
C LEU A 136 3.02 -3.76 -19.96
N ASP A 137 4.24 -3.39 -20.28
CA ASP A 137 4.62 -2.68 -21.50
C ASP A 137 4.63 -3.60 -22.73
N GLN A 138 5.10 -3.06 -23.86
CA GLN A 138 5.25 -3.80 -25.11
C GLN A 138 6.31 -4.91 -25.05
N ASN A 139 7.15 -4.97 -24.00
CA ASN A 139 8.20 -5.96 -23.84
C ASN A 139 7.80 -7.11 -22.89
N TYR A 140 6.70 -7.01 -22.13
CA TYR A 140 6.18 -8.10 -21.31
C TYR A 140 5.90 -9.37 -22.15
N PRO A 141 6.34 -10.59 -21.75
CA PRO A 141 6.90 -10.96 -20.45
C PRO A 141 8.44 -11.00 -20.38
N ALA A 142 9.17 -10.30 -21.24
CA ALA A 142 10.62 -10.16 -21.10
C ALA A 142 11.03 -9.30 -19.89
N THR A 143 10.11 -8.49 -19.35
CA THR A 143 10.31 -7.58 -18.21
C THR A 143 10.11 -8.23 -16.85
N ILE A 144 9.85 -9.54 -16.77
CA ILE A 144 9.76 -10.31 -15.52
C ILE A 144 10.89 -11.33 -15.35
N TRP A 145 11.19 -11.69 -14.10
CA TRP A 145 12.19 -12.70 -13.75
C TRP A 145 11.70 -14.15 -13.98
N LYS A 146 11.36 -14.46 -15.23
CA LYS A 146 10.68 -15.71 -15.66
C LYS A 146 11.33 -17.01 -15.15
N ASN A 147 12.65 -17.05 -15.03
CA ASN A 147 13.41 -18.23 -14.62
C ASN A 147 13.83 -18.19 -13.13
N GLY A 148 13.13 -17.39 -12.31
CA GLY A 148 13.51 -17.05 -10.94
C GLY A 148 14.60 -15.99 -10.87
N VAL A 149 14.72 -15.36 -9.70
CA VAL A 149 15.62 -14.23 -9.39
C VAL A 149 16.94 -14.75 -8.80
N PRO A 150 18.08 -14.63 -9.50
CA PRO A 150 19.40 -14.75 -8.89
C PRO A 150 19.69 -13.47 -8.10
N PHE A 151 20.19 -13.57 -6.87
CA PHE A 151 20.54 -12.40 -6.06
C PHE A 151 21.91 -12.50 -5.39
N MET A 152 22.50 -11.35 -5.07
CA MET A 152 23.82 -11.21 -4.48
C MET A 152 23.81 -10.01 -3.50
N PHE A 153 24.57 -10.12 -2.41
CA PHE A 153 24.72 -9.04 -1.43
C PHE A 153 26.10 -8.41 -1.55
N HIS A 154 26.16 -7.09 -1.64
CA HIS A 154 27.41 -6.35 -1.59
C HIS A 154 28.02 -6.39 -0.18
N GLU A 155 29.34 -6.20 -0.09
CA GLU A 155 30.04 -6.20 1.20
C GLU A 155 29.57 -5.07 2.13
N SER A 156 29.21 -3.91 1.55
CA SER A 156 28.70 -2.72 2.23
C SER A 156 27.45 -2.90 3.09
N LEU A 157 26.60 -3.89 2.78
CA LEU A 157 25.32 -4.06 3.48
C LEU A 157 25.55 -4.43 4.94
N ASN A 158 24.99 -3.65 5.87
CA ASN A 158 25.05 -3.98 7.29
C ASN A 158 24.23 -5.27 7.61
N PRO A 159 24.45 -5.93 8.76
CA PRO A 159 23.75 -7.18 9.09
C PRO A 159 22.23 -7.06 9.22
N ILE A 160 21.73 -5.88 9.60
CA ILE A 160 20.29 -5.60 9.76
C ILE A 160 19.65 -5.52 8.37
N ALA A 161 20.25 -4.79 7.43
CA ALA A 161 19.83 -4.71 6.04
C ALA A 161 19.80 -6.11 5.40
N LYS A 162 20.85 -6.92 5.58
CA LYS A 162 20.90 -8.32 5.13
C LYS A 162 19.74 -9.16 5.69
N ALA A 163 19.41 -9.03 6.98
CA ALA A 163 18.28 -9.72 7.58
C ALA A 163 16.92 -9.26 7.04
N ALA A 164 16.74 -7.95 6.85
CA ALA A 164 15.51 -7.36 6.31
C ALA A 164 15.29 -7.72 4.83
N ILE A 165 16.34 -7.75 4.02
CA ILE A 165 16.30 -8.22 2.62
C ILE A 165 15.96 -9.72 2.56
N LEU A 166 16.58 -10.56 3.40
CA LEU A 166 16.25 -11.98 3.46
C LEU A 166 14.80 -12.23 3.89
N LYS A 167 14.24 -11.40 4.79
CA LYS A 167 12.83 -11.44 5.19
C LYS A 167 11.90 -11.07 4.03
N ALA A 168 12.23 -10.05 3.24
CA ALA A 168 11.50 -9.67 2.03
C ALA A 168 11.56 -10.75 0.93
N ILE A 169 12.74 -11.30 0.67
CA ILE A 169 12.94 -12.44 -0.25
C ILE A 169 12.10 -13.65 0.20
N HIS A 170 12.13 -13.99 1.49
CA HIS A 170 11.34 -15.10 2.01
C HIS A 170 9.83 -14.85 1.93
N PHE A 171 9.37 -13.62 2.16
CA PHE A 171 7.96 -13.25 1.97
C PHE A 171 7.54 -13.41 0.50
N TRP A 172 8.22 -12.74 -0.44
CA TRP A 172 7.86 -12.81 -1.86
C TRP A 172 8.00 -14.23 -2.42
N TYR A 173 8.97 -15.01 -1.95
CA TYR A 173 9.03 -16.45 -2.19
C TYR A 173 7.75 -17.15 -1.71
N ARG A 174 7.42 -17.08 -0.42
CA ARG A 174 6.32 -17.83 0.23
C ARG A 174 4.93 -17.41 -0.24
N GLU A 175 4.76 -16.15 -0.65
CA GLU A 175 3.49 -15.58 -1.09
C GLU A 175 3.21 -15.74 -2.59
N THR A 176 4.21 -16.09 -3.40
CA THR A 176 4.08 -16.20 -4.86
C THR A 176 4.67 -17.50 -5.41
N CYS A 177 4.67 -17.63 -6.73
CA CYS A 177 5.35 -18.69 -7.45
C CYS A 177 6.81 -18.36 -7.82
N ILE A 178 7.35 -17.22 -7.40
CA ILE A 178 8.67 -16.70 -7.77
C ILE A 178 9.75 -17.41 -6.98
N GLU A 179 10.73 -17.97 -7.69
CA GLU A 179 11.90 -18.63 -7.08
C GLU A 179 13.04 -17.64 -6.90
N PHE A 180 13.68 -17.64 -5.73
CA PHE A 180 14.85 -16.81 -5.43
C PHE A 180 16.04 -17.72 -5.11
N ARG A 181 17.24 -17.38 -5.59
CA ARG A 181 18.47 -18.15 -5.36
C ARG A 181 19.69 -17.26 -5.21
N PRO A 182 20.66 -17.58 -4.34
CA PRO A 182 21.99 -17.00 -4.40
C PRO A 182 22.56 -17.13 -5.82
N ARG A 183 23.13 -16.05 -6.34
CA ARG A 183 23.77 -16.01 -7.66
C ARG A 183 25.00 -16.92 -7.67
N THR A 184 25.17 -17.66 -8.76
CA THR A 184 26.39 -18.37 -9.12
C THR A 184 26.99 -17.76 -10.39
N PHE A 185 26.63 -18.28 -11.56
CA PHE A 185 27.19 -17.88 -12.87
C PHE A 185 26.23 -17.03 -13.72
N GLN A 186 25.10 -16.59 -13.18
CA GLN A 186 24.10 -15.84 -13.95
C GLN A 186 24.62 -14.43 -14.31
N LYS A 187 24.44 -14.05 -15.58
CA LYS A 187 24.80 -12.71 -16.08
C LYS A 187 23.87 -11.62 -15.57
N GLU A 188 22.61 -11.99 -15.36
CA GLU A 188 21.51 -11.13 -14.89
C GLU A 188 21.17 -11.53 -13.45
N TYR A 189 21.14 -10.57 -12.53
CA TYR A 189 20.89 -10.79 -11.11
C TYR A 189 20.57 -9.47 -10.39
N LEU A 190 19.90 -9.55 -9.24
CA LEU A 190 19.79 -8.43 -8.31
C LEU A 190 21.04 -8.34 -7.42
N LEU A 191 21.68 -7.17 -7.40
CA LEU A 191 22.75 -6.83 -6.47
C LEU A 191 22.20 -5.83 -5.44
N PHE A 192 22.03 -6.29 -4.20
CA PHE A 192 21.65 -5.40 -3.11
C PHE A 192 22.90 -4.68 -2.57
N ILE A 193 22.82 -3.35 -2.44
CA ILE A 193 23.89 -2.48 -1.92
C ILE A 193 23.43 -1.70 -0.69
N GLY A 194 24.40 -1.14 0.06
CA GLY A 194 24.17 -0.30 1.24
C GLY A 194 25.24 0.77 1.46
N ASN A 195 26.00 1.10 0.40
CA ASN A 195 27.01 2.17 0.37
C ASN A 195 26.54 3.41 -0.39
N ASP A 196 25.24 3.52 -0.63
CA ASP A 196 24.58 4.67 -1.22
C ASP A 196 23.45 5.13 -0.30
N GLU A 197 23.05 6.38 -0.45
CA GLU A 197 22.03 7.00 0.40
C GLU A 197 20.63 6.64 -0.10
N GLY A 198 19.75 6.26 0.83
CA GLY A 198 18.35 5.96 0.55
C GLY A 198 18.06 4.56 0.02
N CYS A 199 16.78 4.36 -0.28
CA CYS A 199 16.17 3.10 -0.69
C CYS A 199 15.65 3.28 -2.10
N TRP A 200 16.16 2.54 -3.07
CA TRP A 200 15.73 2.72 -4.46
C TRP A 200 15.97 1.47 -5.30
N SER A 201 15.19 1.35 -6.37
CA SER A 201 15.11 0.16 -7.19
C SER A 201 14.73 0.46 -8.63
N THR A 202 14.76 -0.55 -9.49
CA THR A 202 14.49 -0.48 -10.94
C THR A 202 13.21 -1.27 -11.23
N VAL A 203 12.31 -0.77 -12.08
CA VAL A 203 10.98 -1.39 -12.24
C VAL A 203 11.01 -2.56 -13.22
N GLY A 204 10.90 -3.77 -12.68
CA GLY A 204 10.97 -5.04 -13.42
C GLY A 204 12.39 -5.50 -13.72
N ARG A 205 12.55 -6.60 -14.44
CA ARG A 205 13.85 -7.11 -14.89
C ARG A 205 14.40 -6.26 -16.03
N ASP A 206 15.45 -5.50 -15.77
CA ASP A 206 16.24 -4.80 -16.79
C ASP A 206 17.46 -5.64 -17.22
N ALA A 207 17.30 -6.34 -18.34
CA ALA A 207 18.35 -7.15 -18.95
C ALA A 207 19.58 -6.34 -19.40
N SER A 208 19.47 -5.02 -19.55
CA SER A 208 20.57 -4.19 -20.06
C SER A 208 21.66 -3.90 -19.00
N GLN A 209 21.31 -3.97 -17.72
CA GLN A 209 22.24 -3.69 -16.61
C GLN A 209 23.12 -4.91 -16.25
N GLY A 210 22.57 -6.12 -16.34
CA GLY A 210 23.22 -7.35 -15.88
C GLY A 210 23.33 -7.42 -14.35
N LYS A 211 24.15 -6.54 -13.73
CA LYS A 211 24.12 -6.25 -12.29
C LYS A 211 23.01 -5.22 -12.01
N GLN A 212 21.76 -5.68 -11.93
CA GLN A 212 20.63 -4.80 -11.63
C GLN A 212 20.65 -4.45 -10.14
N VAL A 213 20.72 -3.16 -9.80
CA VAL A 213 20.98 -2.70 -8.43
C VAL A 213 19.68 -2.44 -7.66
N VAL A 214 19.70 -2.75 -6.37
CA VAL A 214 18.69 -2.32 -5.38
C VAL A 214 19.44 -1.73 -4.19
N SER A 215 19.19 -0.45 -3.86
CA SER A 215 19.79 0.20 -2.69
C SER A 215 18.94 -0.01 -1.46
N ILE A 216 19.57 -0.45 -0.37
CA ILE A 216 19.02 -0.51 0.99
C ILE A 216 20.09 0.15 1.89
N GLY A 217 20.14 1.48 1.85
CA GLY A 217 21.01 2.30 2.70
C GLY A 217 20.54 2.39 4.15
N ASP A 218 21.22 3.25 4.93
CA ASP A 218 20.87 3.49 6.34
C ASP A 218 19.45 4.08 6.46
N GLY A 219 18.61 3.46 7.29
CA GLY A 219 17.19 3.82 7.46
C GLY A 219 16.24 3.03 6.54
N CYS A 220 16.75 2.16 5.66
CA CYS A 220 15.97 1.32 4.76
C CYS A 220 15.73 -0.11 5.29
N GLU A 221 16.28 -0.48 6.45
CA GLU A 221 16.31 -1.85 6.96
C GLU A 221 14.97 -2.35 7.55
N HIS A 222 13.86 -1.69 7.19
CA HIS A 222 12.52 -2.06 7.60
C HIS A 222 11.90 -3.07 6.62
N PHE A 223 11.12 -4.03 7.14
CA PHE A 223 10.53 -5.08 6.30
C PHE A 223 9.55 -4.55 5.25
N GLY A 224 8.77 -3.49 5.55
CA GLY A 224 7.95 -2.80 4.56
C GLY A 224 8.81 -2.29 3.39
N VAL A 225 9.81 -1.47 3.69
CA VAL A 225 10.75 -0.89 2.72
C VAL A 225 11.48 -1.96 1.91
N THR A 226 12.12 -2.95 2.53
CA THR A 226 12.82 -4.01 1.78
C THR A 226 11.88 -4.88 0.93
N SER A 227 10.60 -4.98 1.29
CA SER A 227 9.58 -5.67 0.48
C SER A 227 9.07 -4.82 -0.68
N HIS A 228 9.01 -3.50 -0.51
CA HIS A 228 8.62 -2.49 -1.50
C HIS A 228 9.68 -2.37 -2.61
N GLU A 229 10.95 -2.18 -2.25
CA GLU A 229 12.06 -2.11 -3.22
C GLU A 229 12.21 -3.40 -4.04
N LEU A 230 11.90 -4.54 -3.42
CA LEU A 230 11.87 -5.83 -4.11
C LEU A 230 10.61 -5.98 -4.98
N ALA A 231 9.49 -5.35 -4.65
CA ALA A 231 8.30 -5.32 -5.52
C ALA A 231 8.56 -4.50 -6.80
N HIS A 232 9.27 -3.36 -6.69
CA HIS A 232 9.79 -2.63 -7.85
C HIS A 232 10.66 -3.51 -8.74
N ALA A 233 11.70 -4.15 -8.18
CA ALA A 233 12.60 -5.05 -8.91
C ALA A 233 11.89 -6.24 -9.59
N LEU A 234 10.68 -6.59 -9.12
CA LEU A 234 9.84 -7.63 -9.70
C LEU A 234 8.83 -7.13 -10.75
N GLY A 235 8.54 -5.83 -10.85
CA GLY A 235 7.71 -5.22 -11.91
C GLY A 235 6.55 -4.34 -11.45
N ILE A 236 6.50 -3.95 -10.17
CA ILE A 236 5.38 -3.19 -9.59
C ILE A 236 5.73 -1.71 -9.45
N PHE A 237 4.83 -0.82 -9.85
CA PHE A 237 4.89 0.63 -9.57
C PHE A 237 4.07 0.95 -8.31
N HIS A 238 4.10 2.21 -7.88
CA HIS A 238 3.19 2.68 -6.85
C HIS A 238 1.70 2.54 -7.19
N GLU A 239 0.88 2.47 -6.15
CA GLU A 239 -0.57 2.46 -6.24
C GLU A 239 -1.11 3.85 -6.59
N GLN A 240 -0.56 4.94 -6.03
CA GLN A 240 -1.06 6.30 -6.32
C GLN A 240 -0.76 6.81 -7.74
N SER A 241 0.10 6.15 -8.51
CA SER A 241 0.32 6.48 -9.92
C SER A 241 -0.61 5.72 -10.88
N ARG A 242 -1.58 4.95 -10.38
CA ARG A 242 -2.67 4.36 -11.17
C ARG A 242 -3.47 5.39 -11.97
N PHE A 243 -3.81 5.07 -13.21
CA PHE A 243 -4.66 5.93 -14.05
C PHE A 243 -6.07 6.17 -13.48
N ASP A 244 -6.57 5.25 -12.64
CA ASP A 244 -7.86 5.32 -11.93
C ASP A 244 -7.74 5.80 -10.47
N ARG A 245 -6.57 6.26 -10.01
CA ARG A 245 -6.36 6.71 -8.62
C ARG A 245 -7.29 7.85 -8.17
N ASP A 246 -7.69 8.73 -9.09
CA ASP A 246 -8.60 9.85 -8.81
C ASP A 246 -10.04 9.39 -8.47
N ASP A 247 -10.38 8.11 -8.67
CA ASP A 247 -11.63 7.50 -8.20
C ASP A 247 -11.55 7.08 -6.71
N SER A 248 -10.40 7.26 -6.04
CA SER A 248 -10.16 6.83 -4.65
C SER A 248 -9.38 7.84 -3.79
N VAL A 249 -8.53 8.68 -4.38
CA VAL A 249 -7.81 9.76 -3.69
C VAL A 249 -7.95 11.10 -4.40
N THR A 250 -7.99 12.20 -3.65
CA THR A 250 -7.85 13.57 -4.15
C THR A 250 -6.40 14.02 -3.98
N PHE A 251 -5.83 14.63 -5.03
CA PHE A 251 -4.47 15.19 -5.02
C PHE A 251 -4.47 16.71 -4.80
N ASN A 252 -3.60 17.19 -3.91
CA ASN A 252 -3.45 18.59 -3.52
C ASN A 252 -2.10 19.16 -4.02
N PRO A 253 -2.00 19.62 -5.29
CA PRO A 253 -0.76 20.20 -5.84
C PRO A 253 -0.30 21.48 -5.16
N ARG A 254 -1.14 22.15 -4.33
CA ARG A 254 -0.79 23.45 -3.72
C ARG A 254 0.26 23.35 -2.62
N VAL A 255 0.55 22.15 -2.14
CA VAL A 255 1.56 21.89 -1.09
C VAL A 255 2.73 21.03 -1.58
N VAL A 256 2.96 20.97 -2.91
CA VAL A 256 4.10 20.28 -3.51
C VAL A 256 5.01 21.32 -4.19
N GLU A 257 6.34 21.15 -4.12
CA GLU A 257 7.27 21.95 -4.92
C GLU A 257 7.00 21.69 -6.42
N LYS A 258 6.99 22.73 -7.26
CA LYS A 258 6.55 22.61 -8.68
C LYS A 258 7.37 21.57 -9.46
N ASP A 259 8.68 21.63 -9.29
CA ASP A 259 9.70 20.71 -9.79
C ASP A 259 9.50 19.26 -9.33
N LEU A 260 8.71 19.01 -8.28
CA LEU A 260 8.40 17.67 -7.76
C LEU A 260 7.00 17.16 -8.15
N LEU A 261 6.20 17.93 -8.90
CA LEU A 261 4.86 17.51 -9.33
C LEU A 261 4.87 16.28 -10.25
N PHE A 262 5.99 15.96 -10.91
CA PHE A 262 6.11 14.76 -11.73
C PHE A 262 5.91 13.46 -10.93
N ASN A 263 6.20 13.46 -9.62
CA ASN A 263 5.99 12.33 -8.71
C ASN A 263 4.50 11.99 -8.48
N PHE A 264 3.59 12.84 -8.97
CA PHE A 264 2.13 12.60 -8.92
C PHE A 264 1.53 12.34 -10.31
N ALA A 265 2.36 12.18 -11.36
CA ALA A 265 1.90 11.83 -12.69
C ALA A 265 1.26 10.44 -12.71
N LYS A 266 0.10 10.30 -13.38
CA LYS A 266 -0.55 9.00 -13.55
C LYS A 266 0.08 8.24 -14.70
N ILE A 267 0.43 6.97 -14.50
CA ILE A 267 0.93 6.08 -15.54
C ILE A 267 -0.26 5.50 -16.32
N SER A 268 -0.19 5.63 -17.65
CA SER A 268 -1.23 5.21 -18.59
C SER A 268 -1.53 3.70 -18.56
N PRO A 269 -2.79 3.28 -18.85
CA PRO A 269 -3.21 1.87 -18.95
C PRO A 269 -2.52 1.05 -20.06
N ARG A 270 -1.48 1.58 -20.72
CA ARG A 270 -0.60 0.85 -21.66
C ARG A 270 0.77 0.48 -21.05
N GLN A 271 1.08 0.93 -19.84
CA GLN A 271 2.36 0.72 -19.17
C GLN A 271 2.15 0.18 -17.76
N MET A 272 1.31 0.85 -16.97
CA MET A 272 0.63 0.29 -15.80
C MET A 272 -0.75 -0.24 -16.26
N SER A 273 -1.45 -1.06 -15.47
CA SER A 273 -2.92 -0.95 -15.29
C SER A 273 -3.40 -1.64 -13.99
N THR A 274 -4.59 -2.27 -13.88
CA THR A 274 -5.23 -2.57 -12.55
C THR A 274 -5.83 -3.99 -12.30
N TYR A 275 -5.47 -5.03 -13.07
CA TYR A 275 -5.87 -6.48 -12.96
C TYR A 275 -7.35 -6.84 -12.68
N GLY A 276 -8.29 -5.89 -12.75
CA GLY A 276 -9.63 -6.08 -12.19
C GLY A 276 -9.62 -6.14 -10.65
N LEU A 277 -8.51 -5.71 -10.04
CA LEU A 277 -8.33 -5.56 -8.61
C LEU A 277 -8.70 -4.13 -8.20
N PRO A 278 -9.32 -3.96 -7.02
CA PRO A 278 -9.67 -2.64 -6.48
C PRO A 278 -8.41 -1.79 -6.25
N TYR A 279 -8.62 -0.49 -6.01
CA TYR A 279 -7.59 0.38 -5.46
C TYR A 279 -7.38 0.03 -3.98
N ASP A 280 -6.13 -0.15 -3.55
CA ASP A 280 -5.80 -0.47 -2.15
C ASP A 280 -5.03 0.68 -1.48
N ILE A 281 -5.75 1.52 -0.73
CA ILE A 281 -5.17 2.62 0.05
C ILE A 281 -4.09 2.09 1.03
N GLY A 282 -4.21 0.86 1.50
CA GLY A 282 -3.22 0.20 2.38
C GLY A 282 -2.22 -0.70 1.64
N SER A 283 -2.05 -0.57 0.33
CA SER A 283 -0.90 -1.15 -0.38
C SER A 283 0.41 -0.65 0.25
N VAL A 284 1.43 -1.52 0.35
CA VAL A 284 2.79 -1.09 0.74
C VAL A 284 3.43 -0.22 -0.35
N MET A 285 2.86 -0.24 -1.55
CA MET A 285 3.24 0.58 -2.70
C MET A 285 2.43 1.90 -2.76
N HIS A 286 1.74 2.30 -1.69
CA HIS A 286 1.04 3.59 -1.63
C HIS A 286 1.86 4.61 -0.82
N TYR A 287 2.08 5.81 -1.38
CA TYR A 287 2.62 6.96 -0.65
C TYR A 287 1.89 7.24 0.67
N THR A 288 2.59 7.86 1.61
CA THR A 288 1.96 8.38 2.83
C THR A 288 1.18 9.67 2.57
N PRO A 289 0.19 10.03 3.43
CA PRO A 289 -0.62 11.24 3.26
C PRO A 289 0.17 12.52 3.03
N THR A 290 1.32 12.67 3.70
CA THR A 290 2.16 13.89 3.67
C THR A 290 3.39 13.75 2.76
N GLU A 291 3.41 12.78 1.84
CA GLU A 291 4.56 12.57 0.96
C GLU A 291 4.75 13.74 -0.02
N PHE A 292 6.00 14.19 -0.20
CA PHE A 292 6.38 15.44 -0.89
C PHE A 292 5.71 16.74 -0.40
N SER A 293 5.05 16.76 0.77
CA SER A 293 4.40 17.98 1.27
C SER A 293 5.39 19.01 1.81
N ILE A 294 5.29 20.25 1.33
CA ILE A 294 6.05 21.41 1.82
C ILE A 294 5.55 21.93 3.18
N ILE A 295 4.39 21.45 3.65
CA ILE A 295 3.84 21.71 4.99
C ILE A 295 3.57 20.35 5.64
N PRO A 296 4.45 19.85 6.53
CA PRO A 296 4.44 18.45 6.99
C PRO A 296 3.17 17.92 7.68
N SER A 297 2.20 18.77 8.01
CA SER A 297 0.90 18.39 8.58
C SER A 297 -0.27 18.48 7.58
N ILE A 298 -0.05 19.00 6.37
CA ILE A 298 -1.08 19.09 5.32
C ILE A 298 -0.83 17.95 4.31
N PRO A 299 -1.82 17.06 4.07
CA PRO A 299 -1.66 15.99 3.10
C PRO A 299 -1.60 16.49 1.65
N THR A 300 -0.78 15.81 0.85
CA THR A 300 -0.76 15.86 -0.61
C THR A 300 -1.80 14.92 -1.21
N LEU A 301 -2.13 13.82 -0.51
CA LEU A 301 -3.16 12.85 -0.90
C LEU A 301 -4.17 12.64 0.23
N THR A 302 -5.45 12.80 -0.10
CA THR A 302 -6.58 12.48 0.80
C THR A 302 -7.46 11.39 0.21
N ALA A 303 -7.87 10.41 1.01
CA ALA A 303 -8.80 9.38 0.61
C ALA A 303 -10.22 9.94 0.48
N ILE A 304 -10.92 9.62 -0.62
CA ILE A 304 -12.30 10.06 -0.87
C ILE A 304 -13.25 9.44 0.15
N ASP A 305 -13.00 8.19 0.56
CA ASP A 305 -13.56 7.63 1.78
C ASP A 305 -12.63 7.98 2.95
N THR A 306 -12.95 9.03 3.70
CA THR A 306 -12.08 9.58 4.75
C THR A 306 -11.82 8.61 5.91
N ASN A 307 -12.52 7.46 5.96
CA ASN A 307 -12.25 6.38 6.91
C ASN A 307 -11.00 5.56 6.53
N LEU A 308 -10.52 5.67 5.28
CA LEU A 308 -9.26 5.08 4.81
C LEU A 308 -8.06 6.02 4.97
N GLN A 309 -8.22 7.27 5.42
CA GLN A 309 -7.11 8.24 5.51
C GLN A 309 -5.95 7.74 6.38
N GLN A 310 -6.25 7.14 7.53
CA GLN A 310 -5.27 6.51 8.45
C GLN A 310 -4.75 5.15 7.97
N THR A 311 -5.24 4.64 6.84
CA THR A 311 -4.78 3.37 6.23
C THR A 311 -3.65 3.60 5.23
N MET A 312 -3.53 4.83 4.72
CA MET A 312 -2.59 5.26 3.69
C MET A 312 -1.14 5.31 4.18
N GLY A 313 -0.18 4.82 3.39
CA GLY A 313 1.25 4.88 3.71
C GLY A 313 1.75 3.85 4.72
N GLN A 314 1.10 2.69 4.82
CA GLN A 314 1.45 1.65 5.78
C GLN A 314 2.76 0.92 5.39
N LEU A 315 3.62 0.62 6.37
CA LEU A 315 4.89 -0.10 6.18
C LEU A 315 5.00 -1.39 7.01
N GLU A 316 3.87 -2.03 7.32
CA GLU A 316 3.83 -3.37 7.91
C GLU A 316 4.41 -4.43 6.95
N GLY A 317 4.14 -4.26 5.65
CA GLY A 317 4.51 -5.20 4.58
C GLY A 317 3.45 -5.25 3.48
N PRO A 318 3.65 -6.06 2.42
CA PRO A 318 2.77 -6.07 1.26
C PRO A 318 1.36 -6.58 1.62
N SER A 319 0.35 -5.88 1.12
CA SER A 319 -1.06 -6.19 1.34
C SER A 319 -1.50 -7.48 0.62
N PHE A 320 -2.73 -7.92 0.89
CA PHE A 320 -3.32 -9.01 0.13
C PHE A 320 -3.47 -8.67 -1.37
N ILE A 321 -3.75 -7.41 -1.70
CA ILE A 321 -3.81 -6.94 -3.10
C ILE A 321 -2.41 -6.94 -3.71
N ASP A 322 -1.38 -6.44 -3.02
CA ASP A 322 0.02 -6.48 -3.52
C ASP A 322 0.46 -7.91 -3.87
N VAL A 323 0.14 -8.86 -2.98
CA VAL A 323 0.42 -10.29 -3.18
C VAL A 323 -0.40 -10.88 -4.35
N TYR A 324 -1.66 -10.47 -4.52
CA TYR A 324 -2.51 -10.92 -5.63
C TYR A 324 -2.01 -10.36 -6.98
N ILE A 325 -1.69 -9.06 -7.02
CA ILE A 325 -1.07 -8.37 -8.16
C ILE A 325 0.18 -9.14 -8.63
N MET A 326 1.09 -9.44 -7.70
CA MET A 326 2.33 -10.17 -8.03
C MET A 326 2.05 -11.59 -8.55
N ASN A 327 1.07 -12.30 -7.97
CA ASN A 327 0.66 -13.62 -8.46
C ASN A 327 0.00 -13.56 -9.85
N GLN A 328 -0.70 -12.49 -10.21
CA GLN A 328 -1.22 -12.28 -11.57
C GLN A 328 -0.08 -11.93 -12.55
N HIS A 329 0.84 -11.04 -12.17
CA HIS A 329 1.94 -10.59 -13.03
C HIS A 329 2.90 -11.71 -13.44
N TYR A 330 3.19 -12.63 -12.52
CA TYR A 330 4.02 -13.82 -12.76
C TYR A 330 3.21 -15.05 -13.20
N GLN A 331 1.93 -14.89 -13.55
CA GLN A 331 1.03 -15.96 -14.02
C GLN A 331 1.01 -17.17 -13.07
N CYS A 332 1.09 -16.93 -11.77
CA CYS A 332 1.36 -17.95 -10.77
C CYS A 332 0.23 -18.97 -10.59
N GLN A 333 -0.98 -18.65 -11.01
CA GLN A 333 -2.13 -19.58 -10.98
C GLN A 333 -1.98 -20.70 -12.03
N ASP A 334 -1.22 -20.49 -13.09
CA ASP A 334 -0.99 -21.45 -14.19
C ASP A 334 -0.16 -22.65 -13.73
N LYS A 335 0.55 -22.56 -12.59
CA LYS A 335 1.18 -23.71 -11.93
C LYS A 335 0.17 -24.70 -11.34
N CYS A 336 -1.10 -24.33 -11.22
CA CYS A 336 -2.16 -25.15 -10.62
C CYS A 336 -3.14 -25.67 -11.69
N GLN A 337 -3.08 -26.99 -11.95
CA GLN A 337 -3.99 -27.70 -12.88
C GLN A 337 -5.47 -27.56 -12.49
N THR A 338 -5.76 -27.40 -11.20
CA THR A 338 -7.09 -27.14 -10.64
C THR A 338 -6.95 -26.01 -9.62
N GLN A 339 -7.87 -25.06 -9.66
CA GLN A 339 -7.93 -23.94 -8.71
C GLN A 339 -8.68 -24.36 -7.44
N ALA A 340 -8.26 -23.84 -6.28
CA ALA A 340 -8.94 -24.13 -5.01
C ALA A 340 -10.27 -23.35 -4.93
N PRO A 341 -11.32 -23.90 -4.27
CA PRO A 341 -12.63 -23.25 -4.14
C PRO A 341 -12.61 -22.12 -3.09
N CYS A 342 -11.83 -21.07 -3.36
CA CYS A 342 -11.56 -19.98 -2.43
C CYS A 342 -12.79 -19.08 -2.20
N GLN A 343 -13.02 -18.70 -0.94
CA GLN A 343 -14.12 -17.85 -0.51
C GLN A 343 -13.63 -16.46 -0.11
N ASN A 344 -14.56 -15.54 0.11
CA ASN A 344 -14.31 -14.21 0.70
C ASN A 344 -13.24 -13.36 -0.02
N GLY A 345 -13.01 -13.59 -1.32
CA GLY A 345 -12.01 -12.87 -2.14
C GLY A 345 -10.62 -13.51 -2.19
N GLY A 346 -10.41 -14.67 -1.57
CA GLY A 346 -9.17 -15.44 -1.67
C GLY A 346 -8.90 -16.02 -3.07
N PHE A 347 -7.66 -16.45 -3.32
CA PHE A 347 -7.22 -17.08 -4.58
C PHE A 347 -6.28 -18.28 -4.31
N THR A 348 -6.03 -19.14 -5.30
CA THR A 348 -5.27 -20.38 -5.09
C THR A 348 -3.81 -20.12 -4.70
N ASN A 349 -3.33 -20.80 -3.67
CA ASN A 349 -1.92 -20.74 -3.29
C ASN A 349 -1.06 -21.47 -4.34
N SER A 350 -0.26 -20.73 -5.09
CA SER A 350 0.58 -21.24 -6.18
C SER A 350 1.73 -22.17 -5.74
N ARG A 351 1.97 -22.31 -4.42
CA ARG A 351 2.86 -23.33 -3.83
C ARG A 351 2.13 -24.54 -3.25
N ASN A 352 0.81 -24.48 -3.10
CA ASN A 352 -0.02 -25.59 -2.65
C ASN A 352 -1.45 -25.41 -3.19
N CYS A 353 -1.69 -25.93 -4.39
CA CYS A 353 -2.96 -25.77 -5.14
C CYS A 353 -4.21 -26.34 -4.45
N LYS A 354 -4.06 -26.97 -3.27
CA LYS A 354 -5.18 -27.48 -2.45
C LYS A 354 -5.68 -26.48 -1.41
N VAL A 355 -5.01 -25.33 -1.26
CA VAL A 355 -5.39 -24.27 -0.31
C VAL A 355 -5.32 -22.88 -0.95
N CYS A 356 -5.90 -21.90 -0.29
CA CYS A 356 -5.99 -20.52 -0.75
C CYS A 356 -5.00 -19.59 -0.02
N LYS A 357 -4.69 -18.45 -0.65
CA LYS A 357 -4.27 -17.22 0.02
C LYS A 357 -5.53 -16.43 0.38
N CYS A 358 -5.57 -15.83 1.58
CA CYS A 358 -6.78 -15.23 2.15
C CYS A 358 -6.59 -13.75 2.49
N PRO A 359 -7.60 -12.89 2.28
CA PRO A 359 -7.57 -11.52 2.77
C PRO A 359 -7.49 -11.44 4.30
N THR A 360 -6.94 -10.34 4.81
CA THR A 360 -6.81 -10.07 6.24
C THR A 360 -8.15 -10.25 6.97
N GLY A 361 -8.15 -11.04 8.04
CA GLY A 361 -9.35 -11.42 8.80
C GLY A 361 -9.90 -12.81 8.47
N PHE A 362 -9.55 -13.41 7.32
CA PHE A 362 -10.00 -14.74 6.90
C PHE A 362 -8.90 -15.79 6.98
N GLY A 363 -9.30 -17.05 7.18
CA GLY A 363 -8.40 -18.19 7.30
C GLY A 363 -9.08 -19.53 7.01
N GLY A 364 -8.41 -20.63 7.38
CA GLY A 364 -8.77 -21.96 6.91
C GLY A 364 -8.31 -22.23 5.47
N PRO A 365 -8.40 -23.48 4.98
CA PRO A 365 -7.86 -23.88 3.68
C PRO A 365 -8.50 -23.16 2.49
N PHE A 366 -9.73 -22.66 2.63
CA PHE A 366 -10.51 -22.01 1.57
C PHE A 366 -10.94 -20.58 1.93
N CYS A 367 -10.31 -19.96 2.93
CA CYS A 367 -10.67 -18.62 3.44
C CYS A 367 -12.09 -18.54 4.02
N GLN A 368 -12.64 -19.69 4.44
CA GLN A 368 -14.01 -19.85 4.93
C GLN A 368 -14.15 -19.70 6.46
N LEU A 369 -13.03 -19.56 7.18
CA LEU A 369 -12.97 -19.41 8.63
C LEU A 369 -12.47 -18.00 9.02
N ILE A 370 -12.59 -17.66 10.30
CA ILE A 370 -11.87 -16.54 10.91
C ILE A 370 -10.37 -16.88 10.91
N SER A 371 -9.50 -15.89 10.67
CA SER A 371 -8.05 -16.10 10.81
C SER A 371 -7.65 -16.36 12.27
N LEU A 372 -6.50 -17.00 12.49
CA LEU A 372 -6.03 -17.34 13.83
C LEU A 372 -5.52 -16.08 14.57
N SER A 373 -6.05 -15.84 15.77
CA SER A 373 -5.47 -14.89 16.73
C SER A 373 -4.12 -15.37 17.27
N PHE A 374 -3.31 -14.43 17.74
CA PHE A 374 -2.09 -14.67 18.50
C PHE A 374 -2.33 -15.45 19.82
N SER A 375 -3.51 -15.31 20.41
CA SER A 375 -3.89 -15.91 21.70
C SER A 375 -5.24 -16.62 21.59
N PRO A 376 -5.44 -17.81 22.19
CA PRO A 376 -6.74 -18.48 22.25
C PRO A 376 -7.75 -17.73 23.13
N PHE A 377 -7.31 -16.74 23.90
CA PHE A 377 -8.17 -15.90 24.75
C PHE A 377 -8.70 -14.65 24.03
N CYS A 378 -8.46 -14.49 22.72
CA CYS A 378 -9.03 -13.40 21.93
C CYS A 378 -9.36 -13.80 20.49
N GLY A 379 -10.23 -13.03 19.85
CA GLY A 379 -10.82 -13.33 18.55
C GLY A 379 -12.10 -14.16 18.62
N GLY A 380 -12.69 -14.44 17.45
CA GLY A 380 -13.91 -15.24 17.31
C GLY A 380 -15.12 -14.50 16.74
N LEU A 381 -16.28 -15.15 16.77
CA LEU A 381 -17.53 -14.63 16.21
C LEU A 381 -18.29 -13.79 17.26
N LEU A 382 -18.61 -12.54 16.92
CA LEU A 382 -19.51 -11.68 17.69
C LEU A 382 -20.84 -11.57 16.93
N ASN A 383 -21.94 -11.99 17.54
CA ASN A 383 -23.27 -11.81 16.95
C ASN A 383 -23.78 -10.40 17.32
N ALA A 384 -24.16 -9.62 16.31
CA ALA A 384 -24.78 -8.32 16.50
C ALA A 384 -26.27 -8.47 16.83
N GLU A 385 -26.81 -7.50 17.58
CA GLU A 385 -28.21 -7.38 17.98
C GLU A 385 -28.73 -5.98 17.59
N GLU A 386 -30.05 -5.72 17.67
CA GLU A 386 -30.60 -4.38 17.38
C GLU A 386 -30.25 -3.37 18.48
N THR A 387 -30.06 -3.84 19.72
CA THR A 387 -29.48 -3.07 20.83
C THR A 387 -27.96 -3.02 20.75
N SER A 388 -27.37 -1.83 20.97
CA SER A 388 -25.90 -1.66 21.09
C SER A 388 -25.28 -2.62 22.10
N ARG A 389 -24.25 -3.33 21.65
CA ARG A 389 -23.37 -4.15 22.49
C ARG A 389 -21.99 -3.51 22.54
N ARG A 390 -21.48 -3.27 23.75
CA ARG A 390 -20.14 -2.74 23.95
C ARG A 390 -19.07 -3.82 23.80
N PHE A 391 -17.93 -3.44 23.24
CA PHE A 391 -16.71 -4.22 23.12
C PHE A 391 -15.53 -3.37 23.60
N ASP A 392 -14.71 -3.94 24.49
CA ASP A 392 -13.48 -3.34 25.00
C ASP A 392 -12.35 -4.35 24.87
N ILE A 393 -11.19 -3.90 24.41
CA ILE A 393 -9.96 -4.72 24.40
C ILE A 393 -8.75 -3.84 24.66
N THR A 394 -7.78 -4.39 25.40
CA THR A 394 -6.46 -3.79 25.59
C THR A 394 -5.42 -4.86 25.33
N ILE A 395 -4.57 -4.65 24.32
CA ILE A 395 -3.39 -5.49 24.05
C ILE A 395 -2.20 -4.77 24.68
N ARG A 396 -1.65 -5.35 25.75
CA ARG A 396 -0.43 -4.83 26.39
C ARG A 396 0.82 -5.43 25.80
N GLN A 397 1.87 -4.62 25.70
CA GLN A 397 3.21 -5.06 25.36
C GLN A 397 3.97 -5.60 26.56
N SER A 398 5.09 -6.24 26.25
CA SER A 398 6.04 -6.83 27.21
C SER A 398 7.39 -6.18 27.01
N THR A 399 8.30 -6.29 27.99
CA THR A 399 9.65 -5.71 27.94
C THR A 399 10.45 -6.11 26.69
N ASN A 400 10.13 -7.26 26.09
CA ASN A 400 10.40 -7.53 24.68
C ASN A 400 9.08 -7.37 23.91
N THR A 401 9.03 -6.45 22.94
CA THR A 401 7.85 -6.24 22.10
C THR A 401 7.58 -7.47 21.23
N ARG A 402 6.31 -7.72 20.92
CA ARG A 402 5.89 -8.81 20.03
C ARG A 402 4.66 -8.40 19.25
N SER A 403 4.67 -8.69 17.95
CA SER A 403 3.45 -8.64 17.13
C SER A 403 2.37 -9.57 17.71
N LYS A 404 1.23 -8.96 18.06
CA LYS A 404 0.05 -9.56 18.65
C LYS A 404 -1.16 -9.10 17.84
N THR A 405 -2.02 -10.02 17.45
CA THR A 405 -3.25 -9.71 16.71
C THR A 405 -4.39 -10.58 17.21
N CYS A 406 -5.55 -9.97 17.45
CA CYS A 406 -6.79 -10.65 17.80
C CYS A 406 -7.80 -10.44 16.66
N VAL A 407 -8.31 -11.53 16.10
CA VAL A 407 -9.13 -11.51 14.87
C VAL A 407 -10.57 -11.90 15.16
N TYR A 408 -11.50 -11.00 14.88
CA TYR A 408 -12.92 -11.16 15.18
C TYR A 408 -13.77 -10.96 13.93
N HIS A 409 -14.94 -11.60 13.85
CA HIS A 409 -15.98 -11.29 12.87
C HIS A 409 -17.23 -10.84 13.61
N ILE A 410 -17.73 -9.62 13.35
CA ILE A 410 -19.08 -9.21 13.75
C ILE A 410 -20.04 -9.70 12.67
N LYS A 411 -21.11 -10.40 13.06
CA LYS A 411 -22.12 -10.94 12.13
C LYS A 411 -23.53 -10.53 12.54
N ALA A 412 -24.28 -10.01 11.57
CA ALA A 412 -25.69 -9.67 11.68
C ALA A 412 -26.56 -10.64 10.84
N PRO A 413 -27.90 -10.64 11.03
CA PRO A 413 -28.82 -11.35 10.14
C PRO A 413 -28.67 -10.93 8.68
N GLU A 414 -29.07 -11.81 7.76
CA GLU A 414 -29.02 -11.52 6.32
C GLU A 414 -29.91 -10.32 5.96
N GLY A 415 -29.45 -9.47 5.04
CA GLY A 415 -30.15 -8.23 4.68
C GLY A 415 -30.11 -7.11 5.74
N LYS A 416 -29.33 -7.26 6.82
CA LYS A 416 -29.00 -6.18 7.77
C LYS A 416 -27.61 -5.60 7.48
N LYS A 417 -27.32 -4.43 8.04
CA LYS A 417 -25.98 -3.81 8.10
C LYS A 417 -25.53 -3.71 9.54
N ILE A 418 -24.23 -3.66 9.80
CA ILE A 418 -23.64 -3.48 11.12
C ILE A 418 -23.28 -2.01 11.32
N ILE A 419 -23.62 -1.47 12.49
CA ILE A 419 -23.06 -0.21 12.99
C ILE A 419 -21.88 -0.53 13.89
N VAL A 420 -20.81 0.24 13.77
CA VAL A 420 -19.71 0.31 14.75
C VAL A 420 -19.55 1.76 15.19
N ASP A 421 -19.60 2.02 16.49
CA ASP A 421 -19.43 3.34 17.08
C ASP A 421 -18.18 3.36 17.96
N ILE A 422 -17.08 3.92 17.44
CA ILE A 422 -15.78 3.91 18.11
C ILE A 422 -15.82 4.90 19.26
N LEU A 423 -15.93 4.43 20.51
CA LEU A 423 -16.04 5.30 21.69
C LEU A 423 -14.70 5.94 22.07
N ARG A 424 -13.62 5.16 22.04
CA ARG A 424 -12.25 5.56 22.43
C ARG A 424 -11.22 4.72 21.70
N ILE A 425 -10.17 5.37 21.19
CA ILE A 425 -8.88 4.74 20.87
C ILE A 425 -7.80 5.35 21.77
N ASP A 426 -6.87 4.53 22.23
CA ASP A 426 -5.77 4.91 23.12
C ASP A 426 -4.48 4.24 22.63
N SER A 427 -3.67 5.00 21.88
CA SER A 427 -2.37 4.61 21.33
C SER A 427 -1.67 5.83 20.70
N LYS A 428 -0.51 5.62 20.08
CA LYS A 428 0.19 6.62 19.25
C LYS A 428 -0.55 6.86 17.94
N CYS A 429 -0.52 8.10 17.45
CA CYS A 429 -1.00 8.45 16.11
C CYS A 429 0.16 8.41 15.11
N ILE A 430 0.09 7.55 14.08
CA ILE A 430 1.10 7.45 13.01
C ILE A 430 0.43 7.35 11.63
N GLU A 431 1.16 7.70 10.56
CA GLU A 431 0.70 7.44 9.19
C GLU A 431 0.57 5.91 8.95
N GLY A 432 -0.47 5.50 8.22
CA GLY A 432 -0.78 4.09 7.93
C GLY A 432 -1.26 3.23 9.11
N CYS A 433 -1.24 3.75 10.35
CA CYS A 433 -1.69 3.08 11.59
C CYS A 433 -1.29 1.60 11.70
N TYR A 434 -0.04 1.28 11.34
CA TYR A 434 0.40 -0.08 11.03
C TYR A 434 1.24 -0.76 12.13
N GLN A 435 1.70 -0.01 13.13
CA GLN A 435 2.33 -0.56 14.34
C GLN A 435 1.25 -1.13 15.27
N ASP A 436 0.37 -0.26 15.76
CA ASP A 436 -0.65 -0.53 16.77
C ASP A 436 -1.99 0.08 16.29
N GLY A 437 -3.12 -0.63 16.43
CA GLY A 437 -4.36 -0.21 15.74
C GLY A 437 -5.54 -1.19 15.71
N LEU A 438 -6.67 -0.66 15.26
CA LEU A 438 -7.89 -1.38 14.86
C LEU A 438 -8.04 -1.30 13.34
N GLU A 439 -8.21 -2.42 12.64
CA GLU A 439 -8.58 -2.49 11.22
C GLU A 439 -9.98 -3.10 11.05
N LEU A 440 -10.90 -2.36 10.40
CA LEU A 440 -12.30 -2.73 10.19
C LEU A 440 -12.61 -2.95 8.69
N LYS A 441 -13.00 -4.18 8.30
CA LYS A 441 -13.40 -4.50 6.92
C LYS A 441 -14.89 -4.17 6.70
N MET A 442 -15.21 -2.88 6.60
CA MET A 442 -16.59 -2.38 6.47
C MET A 442 -17.18 -2.50 5.04
N LYS A 443 -16.32 -2.65 4.03
CA LYS A 443 -16.68 -2.74 2.60
C LYS A 443 -17.14 -4.15 2.19
N LYS A 444 -17.89 -4.24 1.10
CA LYS A 444 -18.33 -5.51 0.51
C LYS A 444 -17.19 -6.32 -0.10
N ASP A 445 -16.13 -5.66 -0.57
CA ASP A 445 -14.90 -6.33 -1.01
C ASP A 445 -13.89 -6.34 0.15
N TYR A 446 -13.57 -7.55 0.64
CA TYR A 446 -12.65 -7.71 1.76
C TYR A 446 -11.16 -7.74 1.36
N ARG A 447 -10.86 -7.67 0.05
CA ARG A 447 -9.49 -7.82 -0.49
C ARG A 447 -8.56 -6.63 -0.16
N PRO A 448 -8.95 -5.35 -0.35
CA PRO A 448 -8.14 -4.20 0.10
C PRO A 448 -7.97 -4.18 1.63
N VAL A 449 -7.01 -3.43 2.15
CA VAL A 449 -6.87 -3.18 3.59
C VAL A 449 -8.14 -2.48 4.13
N GLY A 450 -8.57 -2.86 5.33
CA GLY A 450 -9.75 -2.26 5.99
C GLY A 450 -9.49 -0.84 6.52
N TYR A 451 -10.52 -0.19 7.05
CA TYR A 451 -10.38 1.10 7.73
C TYR A 451 -9.48 0.94 8.96
N ARG A 452 -8.25 1.47 8.91
CA ARG A 452 -7.31 1.48 10.04
C ARG A 452 -7.50 2.72 10.90
N PHE A 453 -7.49 2.55 12.22
CA PHE A 453 -7.55 3.62 13.20
C PHE A 453 -6.54 3.39 14.34
N CYS A 454 -5.76 4.43 14.65
CA CYS A 454 -4.82 4.48 15.78
C CYS A 454 -4.78 5.86 16.46
N CYS A 455 -5.07 6.94 15.70
CA CYS A 455 -5.07 8.30 16.21
C CYS A 455 -6.28 8.55 17.14
N PRO A 456 -6.08 9.06 18.38
CA PRO A 456 -7.17 9.32 19.34
C PRO A 456 -8.28 10.23 18.82
N GLU A 457 -7.99 11.10 17.85
CA GLU A 457 -8.95 11.95 17.11
C GLU A 457 -10.03 11.14 16.36
N SER A 458 -9.83 9.82 16.20
CA SER A 458 -10.82 8.89 15.64
C SER A 458 -11.87 8.42 16.66
N SER A 459 -11.78 8.86 17.92
CA SER A 459 -12.78 8.58 18.95
C SER A 459 -14.07 9.34 18.67
N ARG A 460 -15.22 8.74 19.00
CA ARG A 460 -16.59 9.16 18.63
C ARG A 460 -16.89 9.09 17.13
N ARG A 461 -16.25 8.17 16.41
CA ARG A 461 -16.46 7.94 14.98
C ARG A 461 -17.43 6.78 14.75
N LYS A 462 -18.59 7.09 14.17
CA LYS A 462 -19.64 6.12 13.83
C LYS A 462 -19.47 5.64 12.38
N LEU A 463 -19.64 4.34 12.16
CA LEU A 463 -19.41 3.65 10.89
C LEU A 463 -20.59 2.70 10.59
N ILE A 464 -20.96 2.58 9.32
CA ILE A 464 -21.99 1.64 8.82
C ILE A 464 -21.35 0.75 7.77
N SER A 465 -21.56 -0.56 7.84
CA SER A 465 -21.03 -1.53 6.88
C SER A 465 -21.89 -1.64 5.61
N GLU A 466 -21.29 -2.15 4.54
CA GLU A 466 -21.98 -2.46 3.28
C GLU A 466 -22.66 -3.85 3.30
N THR A 467 -22.29 -4.71 4.26
CA THR A 467 -22.76 -6.11 4.39
C THR A 467 -23.15 -6.44 5.83
N ASN A 468 -23.71 -7.63 6.06
CA ASN A 468 -24.01 -8.17 7.38
C ASN A 468 -22.82 -8.87 8.07
N LEU A 469 -21.58 -8.69 7.59
CA LEU A 469 -20.38 -9.30 8.15
C LEU A 469 -19.23 -8.29 8.15
N VAL A 470 -18.70 -7.97 9.33
CA VAL A 470 -17.51 -7.11 9.49
C VAL A 470 -16.39 -7.93 10.15
N PRO A 471 -15.44 -8.46 9.37
CA PRO A 471 -14.15 -8.87 9.89
C PRO A 471 -13.41 -7.67 10.48
N PHE A 472 -12.80 -7.83 11.66
CA PHE A 472 -11.93 -6.83 12.23
C PHE A 472 -10.73 -7.44 12.96
N MET A 473 -9.64 -6.69 12.96
CA MET A 473 -8.38 -7.05 13.60
C MET A 473 -8.03 -5.96 14.60
N VAL A 474 -7.73 -6.34 15.84
CA VAL A 474 -7.06 -5.46 16.80
C VAL A 474 -5.64 -5.97 16.96
N TYR A 475 -4.66 -5.10 16.73
CA TYR A 475 -3.26 -5.46 16.72
C TYR A 475 -2.40 -4.51 17.55
N SER A 476 -1.28 -5.05 18.01
CA SER A 476 -0.19 -4.28 18.58
C SER A 476 1.15 -4.93 18.22
N ARG A 477 2.15 -4.13 17.87
CA ARG A 477 3.49 -4.55 17.45
C ARG A 477 4.57 -3.90 18.31
N GLU A 478 4.42 -2.62 18.66
CA GLU A 478 5.44 -1.85 19.39
C GLU A 478 4.96 -1.35 20.76
N ASP A 479 3.81 -0.67 20.82
CA ASP A 479 3.27 -0.05 22.04
C ASP A 479 1.99 -0.72 22.58
N ASP A 480 1.53 -0.34 23.77
CA ASP A 480 0.21 -0.72 24.29
C ASP A 480 -0.90 -0.15 23.38
N PHE A 481 -1.93 -0.96 23.09
CA PHE A 481 -3.10 -0.53 22.32
C PHE A 481 -4.40 -0.82 23.08
N SER A 482 -5.27 0.19 23.21
CA SER A 482 -6.62 0.00 23.76
C SER A 482 -7.69 0.59 22.83
N VAL A 483 -8.80 -0.12 22.68
CA VAL A 483 -9.98 0.38 21.95
C VAL A 483 -11.28 -0.06 22.62
N SER A 484 -12.22 0.88 22.68
CA SER A 484 -13.60 0.69 23.10
C SER A 484 -14.53 1.09 21.95
N PHE A 485 -15.47 0.22 21.57
CA PHE A 485 -16.52 0.55 20.60
C PHE A 485 -17.84 -0.13 20.95
N GLU A 486 -18.94 0.38 20.42
CA GLU A 486 -20.24 -0.32 20.42
C GLU A 486 -20.57 -0.87 19.03
N TYR A 487 -21.29 -1.98 18.97
CA TYR A 487 -21.78 -2.56 17.73
C TYR A 487 -23.24 -3.02 17.85
N SER A 488 -23.99 -2.85 16.76
CA SER A 488 -25.38 -3.29 16.61
C SER A 488 -25.67 -3.57 15.13
N PHE A 489 -26.89 -3.99 14.80
CA PHE A 489 -27.34 -4.04 13.41
C PHE A 489 -28.58 -3.18 13.12
N VAL A 490 -28.68 -2.76 11.87
CA VAL A 490 -29.76 -1.92 11.31
C VAL A 490 -30.24 -2.47 9.96
N SER A 491 -31.30 -1.89 9.39
CA SER A 491 -31.83 -2.29 8.08
C SER A 491 -30.82 -2.07 6.94
N ALA A 492 -30.96 -2.81 5.83
CA ALA A 492 -30.19 -2.53 4.61
C ALA A 492 -30.35 -1.09 4.09
N THR A 493 -31.53 -0.49 4.29
CA THR A 493 -31.84 0.89 3.91
C THR A 493 -31.15 1.94 4.77
N ALA A 494 -30.63 1.57 5.94
CA ALA A 494 -29.92 2.48 6.81
C ALA A 494 -28.71 3.11 6.09
N ARG A 495 -28.63 4.42 6.24
CA ARG A 495 -27.50 5.29 5.95
C ARG A 495 -27.27 6.11 7.22
N PHE A 496 -26.20 6.89 7.27
CA PHE A 496 -26.30 8.12 8.05
C PHE A 496 -27.37 8.99 7.39
N ASP A 497 -28.12 9.74 8.19
CA ASP A 497 -28.72 10.95 7.64
C ASP A 497 -27.56 11.75 7.03
N GLU A 498 -27.70 12.17 5.77
CA GLU A 498 -26.84 13.24 5.28
C GLU A 498 -27.08 14.40 6.24
N GLU A 499 -26.03 14.91 6.90
CA GLU A 499 -26.11 16.23 7.51
C GLU A 499 -26.61 17.14 6.41
N THR A 500 -27.86 17.61 6.55
CA THR A 500 -28.49 18.40 5.51
C THR A 500 -27.56 19.56 5.27
N LYS A 501 -27.00 19.66 4.06
CA LYS A 501 -26.32 20.88 3.62
C LYS A 501 -27.32 22.00 3.82
N THR A 502 -27.15 22.73 4.91
CA THR A 502 -28.10 23.75 5.33
C THR A 502 -28.13 24.76 4.20
N GLN A 503 -29.28 24.86 3.53
CA GLN A 503 -29.49 25.84 2.46
C GLN A 503 -28.98 27.18 2.96
N ASP A 504 -28.14 27.86 2.19
CA ASP A 504 -27.29 28.95 2.65
C ASP A 504 -28.08 30.05 3.40
N VAL A 505 -28.18 29.91 4.73
CA VAL A 505 -28.84 30.89 5.57
C VAL A 505 -27.86 32.03 5.76
N LEU A 506 -28.00 33.05 4.89
CA LEU A 506 -27.30 34.31 5.01
C LEU A 506 -27.75 35.05 6.28
N ILE A 507 -27.14 34.68 7.41
CA ILE A 507 -27.25 35.43 8.66
C ILE A 507 -26.28 36.61 8.58
N GLU A 508 -26.80 37.79 8.24
CA GLU A 508 -26.08 39.03 8.45
C GLU A 508 -25.91 39.27 9.96
N ASN A 509 -24.72 39.01 10.50
CA ASN A 509 -24.36 39.36 11.88
C ASN A 509 -23.35 40.51 11.86
N SER A 510 -23.78 41.68 12.35
CA SER A 510 -23.00 42.92 12.45
C SER A 510 -21.93 42.93 13.55
N ASP A 511 -21.87 41.89 14.38
CA ASP A 511 -21.49 42.05 15.80
C ASP A 511 -20.00 41.75 16.11
N GLY A 512 -19.13 41.85 15.10
CA GLY A 512 -17.69 42.11 15.29
C GLY A 512 -16.82 41.07 16.02
N VAL A 513 -17.33 39.87 16.34
CA VAL A 513 -16.58 38.84 17.07
C VAL A 513 -15.60 38.09 16.15
N PHE A 514 -14.30 38.34 16.33
CA PHE A 514 -13.24 37.54 15.71
C PHE A 514 -12.77 36.42 16.64
N VAL A 515 -13.00 35.16 16.25
CA VAL A 515 -12.39 33.99 16.91
C VAL A 515 -11.01 33.74 16.30
N SER A 516 -9.95 33.94 17.08
CA SER A 516 -8.56 33.80 16.64
C SER A 516 -8.09 32.34 16.60
N ASP A 517 -8.59 31.58 15.62
CA ASP A 517 -8.10 30.25 15.26
C ASP A 517 -6.76 30.38 14.51
N SER A 518 -5.65 30.04 15.15
CA SER A 518 -4.30 30.19 14.58
C SER A 518 -4.04 29.33 13.34
N SER A 519 -4.76 28.22 13.17
CA SER A 519 -4.67 27.36 11.98
C SER A 519 -5.25 28.03 10.73
N SER A 520 -6.29 28.86 10.91
CA SER A 520 -7.06 29.45 9.80
C SER A 520 -6.22 30.37 8.90
N SER A 521 -5.26 31.09 9.49
CA SER A 521 -4.46 32.09 8.76
C SER A 521 -3.52 31.48 7.71
N LEU A 522 -3.11 30.22 7.89
CA LEU A 522 -2.26 29.50 6.92
C LEU A 522 -3.11 28.98 5.76
N LEU A 523 -4.26 28.36 6.06
CA LEU A 523 -5.18 27.83 5.05
C LEU A 523 -5.75 28.95 4.15
N GLN A 524 -6.08 30.11 4.73
CA GLN A 524 -6.52 31.28 3.97
C GLN A 524 -5.40 31.83 3.06
N LYS A 525 -4.15 31.88 3.52
CA LYS A 525 -2.99 32.30 2.70
C LYS A 525 -2.71 31.35 1.52
N LEU A 526 -3.07 30.07 1.66
CA LEU A 526 -2.99 29.05 0.59
C LEU A 526 -4.24 29.03 -0.33
N GLY A 527 -5.14 30.00 -0.17
CA GLY A 527 -6.33 30.15 -1.00
C GLY A 527 -7.39 29.06 -0.79
N PHE A 528 -7.38 28.39 0.37
CA PHE A 528 -8.47 27.48 0.75
C PHE A 528 -9.62 28.30 1.38
N ARG A 529 -10.83 28.14 0.84
CA ARG A 529 -12.04 28.70 1.45
C ARG A 529 -12.57 27.70 2.48
N ARG A 530 -12.68 28.14 3.74
CA ARG A 530 -13.45 27.43 4.76
C ARG A 530 -14.92 27.62 4.39
N HIS A 531 -15.52 26.65 3.70
CA HIS A 531 -16.96 26.53 3.66
C HIS A 531 -17.40 26.07 5.05
N LEU A 532 -18.06 26.97 5.77
CA LEU A 532 -18.78 26.73 7.01
C LEU A 532 -20.22 26.33 6.67
#